data_AF-A0A2N8TXW5-F1
#
_entry.id   AF-A0A2N8TXW5-F1
#
_cell.length_a   1.000
_cell.length_b   1.000
_cell.length_c   1.000
_cell.angle_alpha   90.00
_cell.angle_beta   90.00
_cell.angle_gamma   90.00
#
_symmetry.space_group_name_H-M   'P 1'
#
loop_
_entity.id
_entity.type
_entity.pdbx_description
1 polymer ?
#
loop_
_entity_poly.entity_id
_entity_poly.type
_entity_poly.pdbx_seq_one_letter_code
_entity_poly.pdbx_strand_id
1 'polypeptide(L)'
;MIAAPEPVRTMTLDECKKGLGTTKKFYFTSRFAACSGASFVQTWLVNGRPSGTSMFNVRVVGTIAKNSRTINFKYYFTEMESQGTTEAPVMKIGTKGKIPNSWPSTVRYTRGGSMPGTKTFAELKVLRSFSETVNAKPGQGSQGTTDLIAAIYQPSITITPPPNAKLTGDLKGDLFFLPPRWDAAKYLANSTGGGNPDKRGAASFAYIGMLNYSTKAGAKERAVAQHIKTAFTKPQDTMTFPS
;
A
#
# COMPACT_ATOMS: atom_id res chain seq x y z
N MET A 1 13.65 -4.40 -32.18
CA MET A 1 13.32 -3.38 -31.16
C MET A 1 13.24 -4.05 -29.78
N ILE A 2 13.76 -3.41 -28.74
CA ILE A 2 13.76 -3.94 -27.36
C ILE A 2 12.67 -3.24 -26.55
N ALA A 3 11.68 -3.99 -26.07
CA ALA A 3 10.63 -3.49 -25.18
C ALA A 3 11.12 -3.38 -23.74
N ALA A 4 10.61 -2.40 -23.00
CA ALA A 4 10.81 -2.33 -21.55
C ALA A 4 10.11 -3.52 -20.86
N PRO A 5 10.75 -4.18 -19.87
CA PRO A 5 10.12 -5.29 -19.17
C PRO A 5 9.01 -4.78 -18.25
N GLU A 6 7.85 -5.45 -18.29
CA GLU A 6 6.68 -5.03 -17.51
C GLU A 6 7.01 -4.97 -16.00
N PRO A 7 6.75 -3.84 -15.34
CA PRO A 7 7.02 -3.71 -13.91
C PRO A 7 6.09 -4.61 -13.09
N VAL A 8 6.62 -5.14 -11.98
CA VAL A 8 5.87 -5.98 -11.04
C VAL A 8 4.62 -5.25 -10.54
N ARG A 9 3.45 -5.91 -10.56
CA ARG A 9 2.15 -5.32 -10.14
C ARG A 9 1.54 -5.97 -8.90
N THR A 10 2.22 -6.98 -8.37
CA THR A 10 1.79 -7.78 -7.23
C THR A 10 2.86 -7.74 -6.15
N MET A 11 2.44 -7.99 -4.91
CA MET A 11 3.35 -8.20 -3.80
C MET A 11 2.67 -9.12 -2.80
N THR A 12 3.40 -10.13 -2.35
CA THR A 12 2.96 -11.05 -1.31
C THR A 12 3.25 -10.47 0.08
N LEU A 13 2.64 -11.05 1.11
CA LEU A 13 2.96 -10.70 2.50
C LEU A 13 4.44 -10.96 2.82
N ASP A 14 5.01 -12.07 2.34
CA ASP A 14 6.40 -12.44 2.64
C ASP A 14 7.41 -11.51 1.98
N GLU A 15 7.15 -11.11 0.73
CA GLU A 15 7.96 -10.07 0.07
C GLU A 15 7.90 -8.75 0.83
N CYS A 16 6.70 -8.36 1.31
CA CYS A 16 6.57 -7.17 2.14
C CYS A 16 7.34 -7.29 3.46
N LYS A 17 7.20 -8.41 4.18
CA LYS A 17 7.93 -8.67 5.44
C LYS A 17 9.44 -8.59 5.22
N LYS A 18 9.94 -9.26 4.18
CA LYS A 18 11.37 -9.25 3.82
C LYS A 18 11.85 -7.85 3.43
N GLY A 19 11.06 -7.13 2.64
CA GLY A 19 11.39 -5.80 2.15
C GLY A 19 11.45 -4.73 3.24
N LEU A 20 10.53 -4.80 4.21
CA LEU A 20 10.53 -3.94 5.39
C LEU A 20 11.67 -4.29 6.35
N GLY A 21 11.96 -5.59 6.52
CA GLY A 21 12.92 -6.05 7.51
C GLY A 21 12.51 -5.58 8.92
N THR A 22 13.48 -5.15 9.72
CA THR A 22 13.26 -4.69 11.11
C THR A 22 13.20 -3.18 11.26
N THR A 23 13.72 -2.41 10.29
CA THR A 23 13.94 -0.97 10.46
C THR A 23 13.14 -0.10 9.50
N LYS A 24 12.69 -0.64 8.36
CA LYS A 24 12.00 0.17 7.35
C LYS A 24 10.50 0.18 7.61
N LYS A 25 9.91 1.36 7.47
CA LYS A 25 8.46 1.55 7.61
C LYS A 25 7.69 1.34 6.31
N PHE A 26 8.39 1.37 5.17
CA PHE A 26 7.82 1.12 3.85
C PHE A 26 8.80 0.40 2.93
N TYR A 27 8.26 -0.25 1.91
CA TYR A 27 9.01 -0.96 0.88
C TYR A 27 8.20 -0.96 -0.42
N PHE A 28 8.86 -0.91 -1.58
CA PHE A 28 8.18 -1.08 -2.86
C PHE A 28 9.05 -1.88 -3.82
N THR A 29 8.41 -2.66 -4.68
CA THR A 29 9.06 -3.36 -5.79
C THR A 29 8.90 -2.60 -7.10
N SER A 30 7.87 -1.77 -7.21
CA SER A 30 7.62 -0.91 -8.36
C SER A 30 6.67 0.23 -8.00
N ARG A 31 6.39 1.11 -8.96
CA ARG A 31 5.30 2.10 -8.89
C ARG A 31 3.89 1.49 -8.85
N PHE A 32 3.73 0.17 -8.91
CA PHE A 32 2.44 -0.52 -8.89
C PHE A 32 2.30 -1.50 -7.73
N ALA A 33 3.35 -1.70 -6.94
CA ALA A 33 3.37 -2.63 -5.82
C ALA A 33 4.25 -2.07 -4.70
N ALA A 34 3.60 -1.70 -3.59
CA ALA A 34 4.23 -1.12 -2.42
C ALA A 34 3.60 -1.65 -1.14
N CYS A 35 4.32 -1.56 -0.02
CA CYS A 35 3.77 -1.89 1.27
C CYS A 35 4.32 -1.02 2.40
N SER A 36 3.56 -1.02 3.49
CA SER A 36 3.86 -0.33 4.73
C SER A 36 3.58 -1.26 5.90
N GLY A 37 4.24 -1.04 7.04
CA GLY A 37 4.06 -1.88 8.21
C GLY A 37 4.31 -1.15 9.52
N ALA A 38 3.66 -1.64 10.57
CA ALA A 38 3.91 -1.25 11.95
C ALA A 38 3.72 -2.44 12.90
N SER A 39 4.32 -2.32 14.08
CA SER A 39 4.17 -3.23 15.21
C SER A 39 3.48 -2.49 16.33
N PHE A 40 2.56 -3.17 17.01
CA PHE A 40 1.80 -2.61 18.11
C PHE A 40 2.03 -3.50 19.31
N VAL A 41 2.68 -2.98 20.34
CA VAL A 41 2.93 -3.70 21.60
C VAL A 41 2.17 -3.01 22.73
N GLN A 42 1.45 -3.80 23.52
CA GLN A 42 0.69 -3.31 24.67
C GLN A 42 1.05 -4.07 25.94
N THR A 43 1.05 -3.35 27.06
CA THR A 43 1.23 -3.90 28.40
C THR A 43 -0.08 -3.82 29.17
N TRP A 44 -0.53 -4.95 29.69
CA TRP A 44 -1.75 -5.10 30.47
C TRP A 44 -1.46 -4.82 31.94
N LEU A 45 -2.35 -4.11 32.60
CA LEU A 45 -2.22 -3.74 34.01
C LEU A 45 -3.36 -4.34 34.84
N VAL A 46 -3.00 -5.01 35.94
CA VAL A 46 -3.92 -5.41 37.01
C VAL A 46 -3.54 -4.62 38.26
N ASN A 47 -4.49 -3.88 38.83
CA ASN A 47 -4.24 -2.99 39.98
C ASN A 47 -3.04 -2.04 39.77
N GLY A 48 -2.86 -1.55 38.54
CA GLY A 48 -1.77 -0.64 38.18
C GLY A 48 -0.40 -1.29 37.99
N ARG A 49 -0.28 -2.62 38.13
CA ARG A 49 0.97 -3.36 37.94
C ARG A 49 0.93 -4.18 36.63
N PRO A 50 2.05 -4.32 35.89
CA PRO A 50 2.11 -5.18 34.72
C PRO A 50 1.69 -6.62 35.03
N SER A 51 0.75 -7.14 34.25
CA SER A 51 0.21 -8.51 34.40
C SER A 51 0.45 -9.38 33.16
N GLY A 52 0.71 -8.77 32.02
CA GLY A 52 0.92 -9.44 30.75
C GLY A 52 1.16 -8.46 29.60
N THR A 53 1.38 -9.01 28.41
CA THR A 53 1.63 -8.24 27.18
C THR A 53 0.81 -8.81 26.03
N SER A 54 0.46 -7.95 25.08
CA SER A 54 -0.04 -8.38 23.78
C SER A 54 0.71 -7.66 22.66
N MET A 55 0.83 -8.33 21.52
CA MET A 55 1.38 -7.71 20.33
C MET A 55 0.66 -8.16 19.07
N PHE A 56 0.72 -7.31 18.05
CA PHE A 56 0.39 -7.70 16.68
C PHE A 56 1.13 -6.82 15.68
N ASN A 57 1.35 -7.38 14.51
CA ASN A 57 1.91 -6.68 13.38
C ASN A 57 0.83 -6.41 12.34
N VAL A 58 0.80 -5.17 11.85
CA VAL A 58 -0.04 -4.79 10.70
C VAL A 58 0.88 -4.57 9.50
N ARG A 59 0.53 -5.19 8.38
CA ARG A 59 1.17 -4.96 7.08
C ARG A 59 0.09 -4.61 6.07
N VAL A 60 0.32 -3.57 5.28
CA VAL A 60 -0.61 -3.13 4.24
C VAL A 60 0.09 -3.14 2.91
N VAL A 61 -0.39 -3.99 2.00
CA VAL A 61 0.16 -4.15 0.65
C VAL A 61 -0.77 -3.46 -0.34
N GLY A 62 -0.26 -2.43 -1.02
CA GLY A 62 -0.93 -1.75 -2.12
C GLY A 62 -0.50 -2.31 -3.47
N THR A 63 -1.46 -2.69 -4.32
CA THR A 63 -1.23 -3.22 -5.67
C THR A 63 -2.14 -2.58 -6.71
N ILE A 64 -1.67 -2.52 -7.95
CA ILE A 64 -2.38 -1.88 -9.07
C ILE A 64 -2.28 -2.75 -10.33
N ALA A 65 -3.42 -3.30 -10.75
CA ALA A 65 -3.52 -4.10 -11.96
C ALA A 65 -3.17 -3.29 -13.23
N LYS A 66 -2.85 -3.99 -14.33
CA LYS A 66 -2.54 -3.33 -15.61
C LYS A 66 -3.71 -2.45 -16.03
N ASN A 67 -3.40 -1.22 -16.45
CA ASN A 67 -4.38 -0.26 -16.96
C ASN A 67 -5.55 0.04 -15.99
N SER A 68 -5.35 -0.15 -14.68
CA SER A 68 -6.38 0.08 -13.67
C SER A 68 -6.20 1.42 -12.97
N ARG A 69 -7.32 2.10 -12.68
CA ARG A 69 -7.39 3.21 -11.71
C ARG A 69 -7.70 2.74 -10.29
N THR A 70 -8.09 1.49 -10.11
CA THR A 70 -8.37 0.94 -8.78
C THR A 70 -7.08 0.44 -8.16
N ILE A 71 -6.81 0.93 -6.95
CA ILE A 71 -5.73 0.46 -6.09
C ILE A 71 -6.33 -0.50 -5.09
N ASN A 72 -5.73 -1.68 -4.94
CA ASN A 72 -6.12 -2.66 -3.92
C ASN A 72 -5.12 -2.59 -2.76
N PHE A 73 -5.63 -2.30 -1.56
CA PHE A 73 -4.89 -2.36 -0.32
C PHE A 73 -5.32 -3.60 0.46
N LYS A 74 -4.40 -4.56 0.60
CA LYS A 74 -4.63 -5.75 1.42
C LYS A 74 -3.94 -5.59 2.77
N TYR A 75 -4.73 -5.65 3.83
CA TYR A 75 -4.30 -5.58 5.22
C TYR A 75 -4.03 -6.98 5.73
N TYR A 76 -2.94 -7.16 6.46
CA TYR A 76 -2.57 -8.40 7.12
C TYR A 76 -2.31 -8.13 8.59
N PHE A 77 -2.98 -8.89 9.45
CA PHE A 77 -2.72 -8.96 10.87
C PHE A 77 -1.93 -10.24 11.15
N THR A 78 -0.69 -10.08 11.60
CA THR A 78 0.25 -11.19 11.80
C THR A 78 0.84 -11.14 13.20
N GLU A 79 1.43 -12.25 13.64
CA GLU A 79 2.16 -12.33 14.92
C GLU A 79 1.29 -11.82 16.09
N MET A 80 0.02 -12.24 16.09
CA MET A 80 -0.97 -11.86 17.10
C MET A 80 -0.79 -12.75 18.33
N GLU A 81 -0.04 -12.24 19.29
CA GLU A 81 0.41 -12.95 20.49
C GLU A 81 0.00 -12.22 21.77
N SER A 82 -0.19 -12.99 22.83
CA SER A 82 -0.45 -12.49 24.18
C SER A 82 0.22 -13.39 25.19
N GLN A 83 0.84 -12.82 26.21
CA GLN A 83 1.56 -13.53 27.27
C GLN A 83 1.18 -12.98 28.64
N GLY A 84 1.17 -13.83 29.67
CA GLY A 84 0.71 -13.48 31.02
C GLY A 84 -0.81 -13.31 31.12
N THR A 85 -1.26 -12.61 32.17
CA THR A 85 -2.68 -12.33 32.39
C THR A 85 -3.10 -11.13 31.56
N THR A 86 -3.90 -11.39 30.52
CA THR A 86 -4.39 -10.38 29.58
C THR A 86 -5.85 -10.62 29.23
N GLU A 87 -6.52 -9.58 28.74
CA GLU A 87 -7.83 -9.71 28.07
C GLU A 87 -7.70 -9.42 26.57
N ALA A 88 -6.54 -9.76 25.99
CA ALA A 88 -6.24 -9.50 24.59
C ALA A 88 -7.32 -10.01 23.62
N PRO A 89 -7.87 -11.24 23.76
CA PRO A 89 -8.86 -11.76 22.82
C PRO A 89 -10.07 -10.86 22.55
N VAL A 90 -10.53 -10.10 23.57
CA VAL A 90 -11.70 -9.21 23.48
C VAL A 90 -11.33 -7.74 23.25
N MET A 91 -10.04 -7.40 23.23
CA MET A 91 -9.54 -6.07 22.90
C MET A 91 -10.01 -5.64 21.51
N LYS A 92 -10.62 -4.46 21.40
CA LYS A 92 -11.14 -3.94 20.14
C LYS A 92 -10.03 -3.22 19.37
N ILE A 93 -9.90 -3.53 18.08
CA ILE A 93 -8.94 -2.93 17.16
C ILE A 93 -9.73 -2.33 15.99
N GLY A 94 -9.76 -1.00 15.94
CA GLY A 94 -10.29 -0.25 14.81
C GLY A 94 -9.24 -0.12 13.71
N THR A 95 -9.61 -0.43 12.47
CA THR A 95 -8.75 -0.23 11.30
C THR A 95 -9.40 0.73 10.32
N LYS A 96 -8.64 1.69 9.81
CA LYS A 96 -9.10 2.65 8.79
C LYS A 96 -8.00 2.93 7.76
N GLY A 97 -8.35 2.99 6.48
CA GLY A 97 -7.54 3.69 5.47
C GLY A 97 -7.91 5.17 5.42
N LYS A 98 -7.03 6.09 5.78
CA LYS A 98 -7.28 7.54 5.68
C LYS A 98 -6.67 8.09 4.40
N ILE A 99 -7.25 9.18 3.89
CA ILE A 99 -6.60 10.03 2.90
C ILE A 99 -6.53 11.44 3.48
N PRO A 100 -5.50 11.77 4.31
CA PRO A 100 -5.42 13.08 4.95
C PRO A 100 -5.17 14.24 3.98
N ASN A 101 -4.55 13.96 2.83
CA ASN A 101 -4.24 14.98 1.83
C ASN A 101 -4.47 14.45 0.41
N SER A 102 -4.94 15.35 -0.44
CA SER A 102 -5.25 15.12 -1.85
C SER A 102 -4.93 16.36 -2.65
N TRP A 103 -4.45 16.16 -3.87
CA TRP A 103 -4.19 17.21 -4.84
C TRP A 103 -4.80 16.82 -6.19
N PRO A 104 -5.81 17.57 -6.68
CA PRO A 104 -6.47 18.68 -5.98
C PRO A 104 -7.23 18.22 -4.71
N SER A 105 -7.50 19.14 -3.79
CA SER A 105 -8.21 18.83 -2.54
C SER A 105 -9.69 18.47 -2.74
N THR A 106 -10.24 18.77 -3.92
CA THR A 106 -11.64 18.51 -4.30
C THR A 106 -11.90 17.08 -4.78
N VAL A 107 -10.86 16.26 -4.88
CA VAL A 107 -10.96 14.88 -5.39
C VAL A 107 -11.87 14.06 -4.49
N ARG A 108 -12.79 13.33 -5.14
CA ARG A 108 -13.65 12.34 -4.51
C ARG A 108 -13.16 10.95 -4.83
N TYR A 109 -13.11 10.13 -3.78
CA TYR A 109 -12.69 8.73 -3.86
C TYR A 109 -13.89 7.82 -3.69
N THR A 110 -13.97 6.80 -4.54
CA THR A 110 -14.84 5.65 -4.27
C THR A 110 -14.03 4.61 -3.53
N ARG A 111 -14.58 4.11 -2.42
CA ARG A 111 -13.99 3.05 -1.61
C ARG A 111 -14.84 1.79 -1.67
N GLY A 112 -14.19 0.64 -1.60
CA GLY A 112 -14.83 -0.67 -1.61
C GLY A 112 -13.97 -1.70 -0.92
N GLY A 113 -14.25 -2.98 -1.16
CA GLY A 113 -13.57 -4.11 -0.52
C GLY A 113 -14.31 -4.62 0.71
N SER A 114 -13.58 -5.28 1.59
CA SER A 114 -14.10 -6.07 2.72
C SER A 114 -13.56 -5.60 4.07
N MET A 115 -13.19 -4.32 4.21
CA MET A 115 -12.62 -3.79 5.45
C MET A 115 -13.63 -3.86 6.61
N PRO A 116 -13.37 -4.66 7.67
CA PRO A 116 -14.40 -5.08 8.63
C PRO A 116 -14.71 -4.05 9.73
N GLY A 117 -14.29 -2.79 9.60
CA GLY A 117 -14.42 -1.79 10.66
C GLY A 117 -13.62 -2.14 11.91
N THR A 118 -14.26 -2.07 13.08
CA THR A 118 -13.66 -2.46 14.37
C THR A 118 -13.91 -3.95 14.63
N LYS A 119 -12.86 -4.68 14.94
CA LYS A 119 -12.89 -6.11 15.26
C LYS A 119 -12.11 -6.41 16.53
N THR A 120 -12.42 -7.50 17.22
CA THR A 120 -11.61 -7.93 18.36
C THR A 120 -10.28 -8.52 17.89
N PHE A 121 -9.31 -8.59 18.79
CA PHE A 121 -8.03 -9.26 18.55
C PHE A 121 -8.24 -10.71 18.11
N ALA A 122 -9.16 -11.45 18.74
CA ALA A 122 -9.47 -12.82 18.37
C ALA A 122 -10.09 -12.92 16.97
N GLU A 123 -11.04 -12.04 16.64
CA GLU A 123 -11.64 -11.99 15.30
C GLU A 123 -10.60 -11.69 14.22
N LEU A 124 -9.69 -10.75 14.45
CA LEU A 124 -8.63 -10.41 13.50
C LEU A 124 -7.59 -11.53 13.37
N LYS A 125 -7.30 -12.24 14.46
CA LYS A 125 -6.42 -13.41 14.43
C LYS A 125 -7.00 -14.54 13.58
N VAL A 126 -8.32 -14.70 13.55
CA VAL A 126 -9.00 -15.67 12.65
C VAL A 126 -9.07 -15.14 11.23
N LEU A 127 -9.47 -13.87 11.04
CA LEU A 127 -9.65 -13.26 9.73
C LEU A 127 -8.35 -13.18 8.92
N ARG A 128 -7.22 -12.94 9.59
CA ARG A 128 -5.83 -12.79 9.06
C ARG A 128 -5.63 -11.62 8.10
N SER A 129 -6.55 -11.40 7.17
CA SER A 129 -6.45 -10.35 6.17
C SER A 129 -7.81 -9.90 5.66
N PHE A 130 -7.85 -8.67 5.16
CA PHE A 130 -9.00 -8.11 4.44
C PHE A 130 -8.50 -7.09 3.42
N SER A 131 -9.39 -6.64 2.54
CA SER A 131 -9.04 -5.70 1.48
C SER A 131 -9.83 -4.40 1.57
N GLU A 132 -9.21 -3.32 1.12
CA GLU A 132 -9.86 -2.06 0.79
C GLU A 132 -9.46 -1.71 -0.65
N THR A 133 -10.39 -1.21 -1.44
CA THR A 133 -10.08 -0.66 -2.76
C THR A 133 -10.33 0.83 -2.78
N VAL A 134 -9.43 1.59 -3.41
CA VAL A 134 -9.58 3.03 -3.61
C VAL A 134 -9.47 3.35 -5.09
N ASN A 135 -10.38 4.17 -5.59
CA ASN A 135 -10.38 4.67 -6.95
C ASN A 135 -10.73 6.17 -6.97
N ALA A 136 -10.09 6.92 -7.86
CA ALA A 136 -10.50 8.27 -8.23
C ALA A 136 -10.90 8.29 -9.71
N LYS A 137 -12.15 8.67 -10.00
CA LYS A 137 -12.65 8.78 -11.38
C LYS A 137 -11.83 9.77 -12.22
N PRO A 138 -11.75 9.56 -13.55
CA PRO A 138 -11.13 10.51 -14.46
C PRO A 138 -11.81 11.88 -14.44
N GLY A 139 -11.05 12.93 -14.76
CA GLY A 139 -11.55 14.31 -14.86
C GLY A 139 -11.54 15.09 -13.55
N GLN A 140 -10.99 14.52 -12.47
CA GLN A 140 -10.90 15.18 -11.16
C GLN A 140 -9.53 15.84 -10.92
N GLY A 141 -8.63 15.84 -11.91
CA GLY A 141 -7.32 16.49 -11.82
C GLY A 141 -7.38 18.02 -11.98
N SER A 142 -6.22 18.66 -11.81
CA SER A 142 -6.08 20.12 -11.85
C SER A 142 -6.53 20.73 -13.20
N GLN A 143 -7.47 21.68 -13.12
CA GLN A 143 -7.97 22.53 -14.21
C GLN A 143 -8.60 21.79 -15.41
N GLY A 144 -9.01 20.53 -15.27
CA GLY A 144 -9.72 19.78 -16.33
C GLY A 144 -8.89 19.40 -17.56
N THR A 145 -7.76 20.06 -17.79
CA THR A 145 -6.81 19.81 -18.89
C THR A 145 -5.80 18.71 -18.56
N THR A 146 -5.46 18.54 -17.28
CA THR A 146 -4.61 17.44 -16.80
C THR A 146 -5.36 16.61 -15.77
N ASP A 147 -5.68 15.36 -16.10
CA ASP A 147 -6.31 14.41 -15.17
C ASP A 147 -5.23 13.79 -14.26
N LEU A 148 -4.51 14.66 -13.54
CA LEU A 148 -3.49 14.28 -12.57
C LEU A 148 -4.03 14.49 -11.15
N ILE A 149 -4.02 13.41 -10.38
CA ILE A 149 -4.43 13.37 -8.98
C ILE A 149 -3.29 12.76 -8.17
N ALA A 150 -2.94 13.36 -7.05
CA ALA A 150 -2.07 12.78 -6.04
C ALA A 150 -2.80 12.71 -4.69
N ALA A 151 -2.45 11.74 -3.85
CA ALA A 151 -2.96 11.68 -2.50
C ALA A 151 -1.95 11.03 -1.54
N ILE A 152 -2.22 11.14 -0.25
CA ILE A 152 -1.55 10.38 0.80
C ILE A 152 -2.57 9.35 1.30
N TYR A 153 -2.35 8.06 1.07
CA TYR A 153 -3.13 7.00 1.71
C TYR A 153 -2.41 6.54 2.97
N GLN A 154 -3.03 6.67 4.13
CA GLN A 154 -2.40 6.36 5.41
C GLN A 154 -3.26 5.36 6.20
N PRO A 155 -2.82 4.10 6.33
CA PRO A 155 -3.46 3.15 7.22
C PRO A 155 -3.33 3.60 8.68
N SER A 156 -4.40 3.41 9.46
CA SER A 156 -4.48 3.85 10.85
C SER A 156 -5.11 2.77 11.72
N ILE A 157 -4.53 2.58 12.90
CA ILE A 157 -4.96 1.61 13.91
C ILE A 157 -5.30 2.35 15.20
N THR A 158 -6.41 1.95 15.82
CA THR A 158 -6.82 2.39 17.16
C THR A 158 -7.17 1.16 17.99
N ILE A 159 -6.71 1.12 19.23
CA ILE A 159 -6.92 0.02 20.16
C ILE A 159 -7.75 0.52 21.33
N THR A 160 -8.76 -0.26 21.71
CA THR A 160 -9.60 0.02 22.86
C THR A 160 -9.63 -1.22 23.75
N PRO A 161 -9.14 -1.14 25.00
CA PRO A 161 -9.22 -2.25 25.93
C PRO A 161 -10.70 -2.55 26.28
N PRO A 162 -11.02 -3.78 26.72
CA PRO A 162 -12.33 -4.08 27.27
C PRO A 162 -12.60 -3.25 28.54
N PRO A 163 -13.87 -3.13 28.97
CA PRO A 163 -14.22 -2.45 30.22
C PRO A 163 -13.41 -3.00 31.41
N ASN A 164 -13.02 -2.13 32.34
CA ASN A 164 -12.24 -2.45 33.55
C ASN A 164 -10.77 -2.87 33.33
N ALA A 165 -10.36 -3.21 32.11
CA ALA A 165 -8.95 -3.44 31.80
C ALA A 165 -8.21 -2.12 31.57
N LYS A 166 -6.96 -2.06 32.03
CA LYS A 166 -6.04 -0.96 31.74
C LYS A 166 -4.90 -1.44 30.87
N LEU A 167 -4.55 -0.61 29.89
CA LEU A 167 -3.57 -0.91 28.85
C LEU A 167 -2.64 0.28 28.64
N THR A 168 -1.34 0.04 28.50
CA THR A 168 -0.33 1.05 28.12
C THR A 168 0.44 0.59 26.89
N GLY A 169 1.27 1.47 26.30
CA GLY A 169 2.01 1.20 25.07
C GLY A 169 1.31 1.76 23.82
N ASP A 170 1.39 1.03 22.71
CA ASP A 170 0.91 1.49 21.40
C ASP A 170 -0.61 1.32 21.29
N LEU A 171 -1.38 2.29 21.79
CA LEU A 171 -2.85 2.26 21.72
C LEU A 171 -3.43 2.83 20.41
N LYS A 172 -2.60 3.52 19.63
CA LYS A 172 -2.96 4.05 18.32
C LYS A 172 -1.70 4.24 17.50
N GLY A 173 -1.83 4.22 16.17
CA GLY A 173 -0.71 4.52 15.30
C GLY A 173 -1.13 4.61 13.85
N ASP A 174 -0.51 5.55 13.14
CA ASP A 174 -0.60 5.63 11.70
C ASP A 174 0.63 4.93 11.10
N LEU A 175 0.39 4.05 10.13
CA LEU A 175 1.46 3.42 9.36
C LEU A 175 2.09 4.48 8.43
N PHE A 176 3.28 4.17 7.90
CA PHE A 176 3.87 5.01 6.86
C PHE A 176 2.93 5.06 5.66
N PHE A 177 2.76 6.25 5.08
CA PHE A 177 1.79 6.45 4.02
C PHE A 177 2.22 5.79 2.70
N LEU A 178 1.24 5.44 1.89
CA LEU A 178 1.39 5.05 0.49
C LEU A 178 0.89 6.23 -0.35
N PRO A 179 1.67 6.80 -1.29
CA PRO A 179 1.28 7.99 -2.03
C PRO A 179 0.67 7.61 -3.39
N PRO A 180 -0.65 7.31 -3.49
CA PRO A 180 -1.26 7.02 -4.77
C PRO A 180 -1.31 8.26 -5.67
N ARG A 181 -1.22 7.99 -6.97
CA ARG A 181 -1.37 8.94 -8.06
C ARG A 181 -2.30 8.33 -9.10
N TRP A 182 -3.22 9.11 -9.65
CA TRP A 182 -3.99 8.78 -10.84
C TRP A 182 -3.65 9.76 -11.95
N ASP A 183 -3.47 9.24 -13.17
CA ASP A 183 -3.09 10.02 -14.34
C ASP A 183 -3.83 9.49 -15.58
N ALA A 184 -4.21 10.37 -16.51
CA ALA A 184 -4.75 10.01 -17.82
C ALA A 184 -4.01 10.67 -19.00
N ALA A 185 -2.76 11.10 -18.81
CA ALA A 185 -1.92 11.64 -19.86
C ALA A 185 -1.78 10.70 -21.06
N LYS A 186 -1.58 11.29 -22.25
CA LYS A 186 -1.53 10.58 -23.54
C LYS A 186 -0.46 9.49 -23.64
N TYR A 187 0.61 9.58 -22.84
CA TYR A 187 1.68 8.59 -22.81
C TYR A 187 1.27 7.28 -22.12
N LEU A 188 0.15 7.25 -21.41
CA LEU A 188 -0.35 6.03 -20.76
C LEU A 188 -1.07 5.15 -21.78
N ALA A 189 -0.81 3.84 -21.72
CA ALA A 189 -1.47 2.85 -22.57
C ALA A 189 -3.00 2.93 -22.50
N ASN A 190 -3.55 3.26 -21.33
CA ASN A 190 -4.98 3.40 -21.11
C ASN A 190 -5.48 4.86 -21.20
N SER A 191 -4.78 5.75 -21.90
CA SER A 191 -5.12 7.18 -21.98
C SER A 191 -6.47 7.49 -22.62
N THR A 192 -7.09 6.53 -23.33
CA THR A 192 -8.45 6.64 -23.92
C THR A 192 -9.51 5.82 -23.18
N GLY A 193 -9.12 5.01 -22.20
CA GLY A 193 -10.04 4.12 -21.47
C GLY A 193 -10.62 2.99 -22.33
N GLY A 194 -10.02 2.68 -23.49
CA GLY A 194 -10.55 1.69 -24.43
C GLY A 194 -11.94 2.06 -24.96
N GLY A 195 -12.20 3.36 -25.17
CA GLY A 195 -13.51 3.88 -25.59
C GLY A 195 -14.51 4.10 -24.45
N ASN A 196 -14.16 3.74 -23.21
CA ASN A 196 -14.95 4.08 -22.03
C ASN A 196 -14.27 5.22 -21.24
N PRO A 197 -14.80 6.45 -21.28
CA PRO A 197 -14.24 7.60 -20.58
C PRO A 197 -14.07 7.40 -19.06
N ASP A 198 -14.93 6.60 -18.41
CA ASP A 198 -14.84 6.33 -16.97
C ASP A 198 -13.63 5.46 -16.59
N LYS A 199 -13.08 4.72 -17.56
CA LYS A 199 -11.89 3.88 -17.37
C LYS A 199 -10.60 4.57 -17.76
N ARG A 200 -10.66 5.81 -18.24
CA ARG A 200 -9.52 6.53 -18.81
C ARG A 200 -8.37 6.73 -17.81
N GLY A 201 -7.15 6.34 -18.17
CA GLY A 201 -5.95 6.53 -17.35
C GLY A 201 -5.62 5.33 -16.46
N ALA A 202 -4.68 5.53 -15.53
CA ALA A 202 -4.20 4.49 -14.64
C ALA A 202 -3.74 5.07 -13.30
N ALA A 203 -3.67 4.22 -12.28
CA ALA A 203 -3.08 4.54 -10.99
C ALA A 203 -1.61 4.10 -10.91
N SER A 204 -0.85 4.74 -10.04
CA SER A 204 0.51 4.37 -9.65
C SER A 204 0.79 4.88 -8.22
N PHE A 205 1.84 4.40 -7.59
CA PHE A 205 2.42 5.01 -6.40
C PHE A 205 3.55 5.97 -6.80
N ALA A 206 3.51 7.18 -6.25
CA ALA A 206 4.47 8.24 -6.52
C ALA A 206 5.71 8.12 -5.62
N TYR A 207 6.49 7.03 -5.80
CA TYR A 207 7.78 6.87 -5.16
C TYR A 207 8.92 7.32 -6.07
N ILE A 208 9.89 8.03 -5.50
CA ILE A 208 11.19 8.26 -6.11
C ILE A 208 12.16 7.27 -5.45
N GLY A 209 12.68 6.33 -6.23
CA GLY A 209 13.68 5.36 -5.79
C GLY A 209 14.99 5.54 -6.55
N MET A 210 16.13 5.32 -5.88
CA MET A 210 17.39 5.15 -6.57
C MET A 210 17.38 3.85 -7.36
N LEU A 211 17.57 3.94 -8.67
CA LEU A 211 17.58 2.80 -9.56
C LEU A 211 19.02 2.31 -9.73
N ASN A 212 19.37 1.21 -9.05
CA ASN A 212 20.66 0.56 -9.23
C ASN A 212 20.54 -0.43 -10.38
N TYR A 213 20.93 0.00 -11.59
CA TYR A 213 20.88 -0.84 -12.80
C TYR A 213 22.25 -1.39 -13.17
N SER A 214 22.34 -2.70 -13.35
CA SER A 214 23.52 -3.38 -13.87
C SER A 214 23.22 -4.10 -15.17
N THR A 215 24.10 -3.96 -16.16
CA THR A 215 24.07 -4.75 -17.41
C THR A 215 24.81 -6.07 -17.30
N LYS A 216 25.38 -6.39 -16.12
CA LYS A 216 26.11 -7.65 -15.87
C LYS A 216 25.20 -8.86 -16.05
N ALA A 217 25.76 -9.96 -16.55
CA ALA A 217 25.05 -11.22 -16.64
C ALA A 217 24.60 -11.71 -15.25
N GLY A 218 23.37 -12.23 -15.16
CA GLY A 218 22.76 -12.68 -13.91
C GLY A 218 22.13 -11.59 -13.04
N ALA A 219 22.31 -10.30 -13.36
CA ALA A 219 21.61 -9.23 -12.65
C ALA A 219 20.10 -9.29 -12.91
N LYS A 220 19.28 -9.18 -11.85
CA LYS A 220 17.80 -9.27 -11.95
C LYS A 220 17.23 -8.15 -12.82
N GLU A 221 17.91 -7.02 -12.82
CA GLU A 221 17.53 -5.78 -13.50
C GLU A 221 18.19 -5.62 -14.88
N ARG A 222 18.94 -6.63 -15.35
CA ARG A 222 19.70 -6.57 -16.61
C ARG A 222 18.85 -6.14 -17.80
N ALA A 223 17.64 -6.68 -17.93
CA ALA A 223 16.74 -6.35 -19.04
C ALA A 223 16.38 -4.85 -19.06
N VAL A 224 16.12 -4.26 -17.89
CA VAL A 224 15.86 -2.82 -17.76
C VAL A 224 17.11 -2.01 -18.07
N ALA A 225 18.25 -2.40 -17.49
CA ALA A 225 19.54 -1.74 -17.72
C ALA A 225 19.91 -1.74 -19.22
N GLN A 226 19.64 -2.84 -19.91
CA GLN A 226 19.91 -3.00 -21.33
C GLN A 226 18.93 -2.21 -22.19
N HIS A 227 17.65 -2.17 -21.84
CA HIS A 227 16.67 -1.29 -22.48
C HIS A 227 17.07 0.19 -22.33
N ILE A 228 17.45 0.63 -21.14
CA ILE A 228 17.93 2.01 -20.90
C ILE A 228 19.18 2.31 -21.74
N LYS A 229 20.17 1.41 -21.74
CA LYS A 229 21.37 1.55 -22.56
C LYS A 229 21.03 1.69 -24.04
N THR A 230 20.15 0.84 -24.57
CA THR A 230 19.69 0.92 -25.96
C THR A 230 18.92 2.21 -26.22
N ALA A 231 18.05 2.67 -25.31
CA ALA A 231 17.33 3.93 -25.48
C ALA A 231 18.28 5.13 -25.59
N PHE A 232 19.37 5.15 -24.81
CA PHE A 232 20.38 6.20 -24.88
C PHE A 232 21.31 6.11 -26.08
N THR A 233 21.61 4.90 -26.57
CA THR A 233 22.63 4.70 -27.61
C THR A 233 22.05 4.48 -29.01
N LYS A 234 20.82 3.98 -29.11
CA LYS A 234 20.09 3.63 -30.33
C LYS A 234 18.58 3.80 -30.09
N PRO A 235 18.08 5.03 -29.87
CA PRO A 235 16.68 5.27 -29.48
C PRO A 235 15.66 4.66 -30.46
N GLN A 236 15.97 4.63 -31.76
CA GLN A 236 15.15 4.02 -32.80
C GLN A 236 14.94 2.50 -32.62
N ASP A 237 15.83 1.84 -31.86
CA ASP A 237 15.75 0.40 -31.59
C ASP A 237 14.94 0.10 -30.32
N THR A 238 14.33 1.11 -29.68
CA THR A 238 13.52 0.96 -28.48
C THR A 238 12.04 1.26 -28.74
N MET A 239 11.18 0.47 -28.12
CA MET A 239 9.74 0.75 -28.03
C MET A 239 9.35 0.83 -26.56
N THR A 240 8.39 1.70 -26.25
CA THR A 240 7.74 1.71 -24.94
C THR A 240 6.96 0.41 -24.71
N PHE A 241 6.47 0.19 -23.50
CA PHE A 241 5.69 -1.01 -23.15
C PHE A 241 4.62 -1.30 -24.23
N PRO A 242 4.49 -2.55 -24.71
CA PRO A 242 3.44 -2.88 -25.67
C PRO A 242 2.09 -2.50 -25.05
N SER A 243 1.39 -1.58 -25.73
CA SER A 243 0.06 -1.08 -25.37
C SER A 243 -0.93 -2.22 -25.27
#